data_AF-A0A4Q5ZWE4-F1
#
_entry.id   AF-A0A4Q5ZWE4-F1
#
_cell.length_a   1.000
_cell.length_b   1.000
_cell.length_c   1.000
_cell.angle_alpha   90.00
_cell.angle_beta   90.00
_cell.angle_gamma   90.00
#
_symmetry.space_group_name_H-M   'P 1'
#
loop_
_entity.id
_entity.type
_entity.pdbx_description
1 polymer ?
#
loop_
_entity_poly.entity_id
_entity_poly.type
_entity_poly.pdbx_seq_one_letter_code
_entity_poly.pdbx_strand_id
1 'polypeptide(L)'
;MKLLTPLLISVILFACSETTTREQQSGLGQDSPNSEERDPERRNPDQRNSERRMVFCAPGFDPATLDAANAPIFEGLGTLHYKITTSSDTAQRYFNQGLTLMYAFNHGEAGRSFKAAIANDSTCAMAYWGLAMILGPNYNAALNPMT
;
A
#
# COMPACT_ATOMS: atom_id res chain seq x y z
N MET A 1 -34.90 35.22 -2.68
CA MET A 1 -33.87 35.84 -3.55
C MET A 1 -32.56 35.94 -2.77
N LYS A 2 -31.59 35.08 -3.11
CA LYS A 2 -30.14 35.29 -2.98
C LYS A 2 -29.47 34.13 -3.71
N LEU A 3 -29.16 34.40 -4.98
CA LEU A 3 -28.30 33.57 -5.80
C LEU A 3 -26.86 33.66 -5.26
N LEU A 4 -26.30 32.51 -4.89
CA LEU A 4 -24.88 32.19 -4.80
C LEU A 4 -24.81 30.73 -5.30
N THR A 5 -24.01 30.27 -6.25
CA THR A 5 -22.80 30.75 -6.92
C THR A 5 -22.52 29.75 -8.06
N PRO A 6 -22.35 30.15 -9.34
CA PRO A 6 -22.03 29.20 -10.42
C PRO A 6 -20.54 28.86 -10.54
N LEU A 7 -19.68 29.42 -9.69
CA LEU A 7 -18.22 29.33 -9.85
C LEU A 7 -17.60 27.99 -9.41
N LEU A 8 -18.33 27.15 -8.67
CA LEU A 8 -17.80 25.86 -8.19
C LEU A 8 -17.95 24.71 -9.20
N ILE A 9 -18.84 24.84 -10.20
CA ILE A 9 -19.11 23.79 -11.18
C ILE A 9 -18.07 23.79 -12.33
N SER A 10 -17.42 24.93 -12.61
CA SER A 10 -16.42 25.03 -13.69
C SER A 10 -15.07 24.37 -13.38
N VAL A 11 -14.67 24.23 -12.11
CA VAL A 11 -13.36 23.63 -11.78
C VAL A 11 -13.36 22.11 -11.98
N ILE A 12 -14.51 21.45 -11.80
CA ILE A 12 -14.62 19.99 -11.92
C ILE A 12 -14.60 19.53 -13.39
N LEU A 13 -15.10 20.36 -14.31
CA LEU A 13 -15.15 20.00 -15.73
C LEU A 13 -13.81 20.21 -16.47
N PHE A 14 -12.92 21.08 -15.99
CA PHE A 14 -11.64 21.36 -16.68
C PHE A 14 -10.59 20.25 -16.46
N ALA A 15 -10.57 19.61 -15.28
CA ALA A 15 -9.61 18.55 -14.97
C ALA A 15 -9.87 17.22 -15.71
N CYS A 16 -11.06 17.02 -16.27
CA CYS A 16 -11.43 15.78 -16.96
C CYS A 16 -10.99 15.76 -18.44
N SER A 17 -10.70 16.92 -19.04
CA SER A 17 -10.32 17.02 -20.46
C SER A 17 -8.82 16.87 -20.74
N GLU A 18 -7.94 17.12 -19.76
CA GLU A 18 -6.49 17.19 -20.01
C GLU A 18 -5.76 15.84 -19.86
N THR A 19 -6.37 14.82 -19.24
CA THR A 19 -5.71 13.53 -19.00
C THR A 19 -5.79 12.54 -20.18
N THR A 20 -6.70 12.75 -21.13
CA THR A 20 -6.95 11.78 -22.22
C THR A 20 -5.91 11.85 -23.35
N THR A 21 -5.12 12.92 -23.47
CA THR A 21 -4.34 13.18 -24.70
C THR A 21 -2.85 12.79 -24.63
N ARG A 22 -2.30 12.34 -23.49
CA ARG A 22 -0.83 12.18 -23.33
C ARG A 22 -0.26 10.77 -23.48
N GLU A 23 -1.07 9.72 -23.57
CA GLU A 23 -0.57 8.33 -23.57
C GLU A 23 -0.46 7.67 -24.97
N GLN A 24 -0.88 8.34 -26.06
CA GLN A 24 -0.92 7.69 -27.40
C GLN A 24 0.29 7.94 -28.32
N GLN A 25 1.38 8.57 -27.86
CA GLN A 25 2.53 8.90 -28.72
C GLN A 25 3.89 8.59 -28.09
N SER A 26 4.16 7.31 -27.78
CA SER A 26 5.55 6.82 -27.72
C SER A 26 5.60 5.30 -27.91
N GLY A 27 6.06 4.84 -29.08
CA GLY A 27 6.36 3.42 -29.31
C GLY A 27 6.23 2.97 -30.76
N LEU A 28 6.97 3.61 -31.67
CA LEU A 28 7.18 3.11 -33.03
C LEU A 28 7.96 1.80 -33.00
N GLY A 29 7.54 0.85 -33.84
CA GLY A 29 8.08 -0.50 -33.91
C GLY A 29 9.50 -0.60 -34.48
N GLN A 30 10.16 -1.70 -34.11
CA GLN A 30 11.25 -2.30 -34.87
C GLN A 30 11.08 -3.82 -34.84
N ASP A 31 10.67 -4.37 -35.97
CA ASP A 31 10.83 -5.79 -36.29
C ASP A 31 12.32 -6.14 -36.37
N SER A 32 12.70 -7.31 -35.89
CA SER A 32 13.94 -7.96 -36.32
C SER A 32 13.71 -9.46 -36.46
N PRO A 33 14.20 -10.09 -37.56
CA PRO A 33 13.79 -11.42 -37.96
C PRO A 33 14.65 -12.50 -37.28
N ASN A 34 14.00 -13.63 -37.00
CA ASN A 34 14.64 -14.89 -36.68
C ASN A 34 15.73 -15.26 -37.70
N SER A 35 16.89 -15.69 -37.21
CA SER A 35 17.65 -16.78 -37.83
C SER A 35 18.05 -17.79 -36.76
N GLU A 36 17.34 -18.91 -36.77
CA GLU A 36 17.62 -20.11 -36.00
C GLU A 36 18.86 -20.80 -36.57
N GLU A 37 19.90 -20.98 -35.76
CA GLU A 37 20.83 -22.11 -35.92
C GLU A 37 20.74 -22.96 -34.65
N ARG A 38 19.95 -24.05 -34.73
CA ARG A 38 19.71 -25.01 -33.65
C ARG A 38 20.87 -26.01 -33.60
N ASP A 39 21.77 -25.80 -32.65
CA ASP A 39 22.74 -26.80 -32.17
C ASP A 39 21.99 -27.98 -31.50
N PRO A 40 22.15 -29.23 -31.95
CA PRO A 40 21.37 -30.37 -31.47
C PRO A 40 21.76 -30.88 -30.06
N GLU A 41 22.74 -30.27 -29.37
CA GLU A 41 23.21 -30.78 -28.08
C GLU A 41 23.07 -29.79 -26.89
N ARG A 42 22.11 -28.85 -26.95
CA ARG A 42 21.74 -28.06 -25.75
C ARG A 42 20.94 -28.90 -24.75
N ARG A 43 21.70 -29.57 -23.88
CA ARG A 43 21.25 -30.15 -22.61
C ARG A 43 20.30 -29.17 -21.89
N ASN A 44 19.05 -29.58 -21.68
CA ASN A 44 17.97 -28.76 -21.15
C ASN A 44 18.33 -28.14 -19.77
N PRO A 45 18.46 -26.81 -19.65
CA PRO A 45 18.75 -26.15 -18.38
C PRO A 45 17.52 -26.03 -17.45
N ASP A 46 16.30 -26.37 -17.89
CA ASP A 46 15.06 -26.19 -17.11
C ASP A 46 14.99 -27.03 -15.83
N GLN A 47 15.79 -28.09 -15.70
CA GLN A 47 15.67 -28.99 -14.55
C GLN A 47 16.49 -28.56 -13.32
N ARG A 48 17.23 -27.45 -13.35
CA ARG A 48 18.07 -27.04 -12.21
C ARG A 48 17.44 -25.97 -11.31
N ASN A 49 16.31 -25.36 -11.66
CA ASN A 49 15.88 -24.12 -11.00
C ASN A 49 14.46 -24.12 -10.41
N SER A 50 13.75 -25.25 -10.38
CA SER A 50 12.40 -25.32 -9.79
C SER A 50 12.35 -25.24 -8.27
N GLU A 51 13.50 -25.22 -7.58
CA GLU A 51 13.57 -25.27 -6.10
C GLU A 51 14.42 -24.15 -5.46
N ARG A 52 14.80 -23.11 -6.21
CA ARG A 52 15.33 -21.89 -5.54
C ARG A 52 14.16 -21.10 -4.95
N ARG A 53 13.59 -21.63 -3.87
CA ARG A 53 12.70 -20.89 -2.98
C ARG A 53 13.52 -19.71 -2.45
N MET A 54 13.30 -18.52 -2.99
CA MET A 54 13.93 -17.32 -2.44
C MET A 54 13.48 -17.22 -0.98
N VAL A 55 14.40 -17.49 -0.06
CA VAL A 55 14.17 -17.28 1.37
C VAL A 55 14.24 -15.78 1.59
N PHE A 56 13.08 -15.15 1.61
CA PHE A 56 12.96 -13.74 1.95
C PHE A 56 13.00 -13.62 3.47
N CYS A 57 14.02 -12.96 4.00
CA CYS A 57 14.19 -12.75 5.45
C CYS A 57 13.38 -11.57 5.99
N ALA A 58 12.41 -11.05 5.23
CA ALA A 58 11.48 -10.05 5.72
C ALA A 58 10.07 -10.66 5.82
N PRO A 59 9.29 -10.27 6.85
CA PRO A 59 7.91 -10.71 6.95
C PRO A 59 7.14 -10.25 5.71
N GLY A 60 6.52 -11.20 5.02
CA GLY A 60 5.56 -10.88 3.97
C GLY A 60 4.33 -10.20 4.58
N PHE A 61 3.61 -9.43 3.76
CA PHE A 61 2.28 -8.97 4.14
C PHE A 61 1.33 -10.18 4.13
N ASP A 62 0.84 -10.58 5.31
CA ASP A 62 -0.21 -11.60 5.46
C ASP A 62 -1.54 -10.93 5.82
N PRO A 63 -2.53 -10.92 4.91
CA PRO A 63 -3.86 -10.37 5.18
C PRO A 63 -4.50 -10.93 6.46
N ALA A 64 -4.29 -12.22 6.76
CA ALA A 64 -4.87 -12.85 7.95
C ALA A 64 -4.32 -12.24 9.24
N THR A 65 -3.02 -11.90 9.28
CA THR A 65 -2.41 -11.23 10.45
C THR A 65 -2.92 -9.80 10.64
N LEU A 66 -3.29 -9.11 9.57
CA LEU A 66 -3.88 -7.77 9.62
C LEU A 66 -5.32 -7.84 10.15
N ASP A 67 -6.10 -8.79 9.66
CA ASP A 67 -7.52 -8.94 10.03
C ASP A 67 -7.74 -9.43 11.46
N ALA A 68 -6.75 -10.11 12.05
CA ALA A 68 -6.83 -10.56 13.45
C ALA A 68 -6.94 -9.42 14.48
N ALA A 69 -6.57 -8.18 14.11
CA ALA A 69 -6.69 -6.99 14.97
C ALA A 69 -6.12 -7.13 16.40
N ASN A 70 -5.08 -7.96 16.55
CA ASN A 70 -4.50 -8.37 17.84
C ASN A 70 -3.04 -7.90 18.01
N ALA A 71 -2.74 -6.68 17.56
CA ALA A 71 -1.38 -6.14 17.65
C ALA A 71 -0.89 -6.13 19.11
N PRO A 72 0.35 -6.57 19.38
CA PRO A 72 0.95 -6.36 20.69
C PRO A 72 1.20 -4.86 20.90
N ILE A 73 1.17 -4.41 22.16
CA ILE A 73 1.67 -3.07 22.48
C ILE A 73 3.18 -3.15 22.72
N PHE A 74 3.92 -2.32 22.01
CA PHE A 74 5.36 -2.19 22.14
C PHE A 74 5.71 -1.03 23.09
N GLU A 75 6.64 -1.28 23.98
CA GLU A 75 7.26 -0.24 24.81
C GLU A 75 8.50 0.33 24.09
N GLY A 76 8.92 1.53 24.46
CA GLY A 76 10.15 2.14 23.93
C GLY A 76 10.05 2.72 22.51
N LEU A 77 8.83 2.88 21.97
CA LEU A 77 8.61 3.54 20.66
C LEU A 77 8.74 5.08 20.72
N GLY A 78 9.05 5.64 21.89
CA GLY A 78 9.12 7.09 22.12
C GLY A 78 7.84 7.65 22.73
N THR A 79 7.64 8.97 22.59
CA THR A 79 6.58 9.71 23.29
C THR A 79 5.57 10.35 22.34
N LEU A 80 5.50 9.89 21.09
CA LEU A 80 4.57 10.44 20.11
C LEU A 80 3.13 10.25 20.61
N HIS A 81 2.42 11.36 20.75
CA HIS A 81 1.00 11.37 21.11
C HIS A 81 0.28 12.37 20.21
N TYR A 82 -0.64 11.87 19.39
CA TYR A 82 -1.52 12.70 18.58
C TYR A 82 -2.95 12.46 19.05
N LYS A 83 -3.53 13.45 19.74
CA LYS A 83 -4.88 13.34 20.29
C LYS A 83 -5.88 13.23 19.13
N ILE A 84 -6.64 12.15 19.12
CA ILE A 84 -7.72 11.92 18.14
C ILE A 84 -9.08 11.95 18.83
N THR A 85 -10.14 12.05 18.03
CA THR A 85 -11.50 11.87 18.51
C THR A 85 -11.77 10.39 18.73
N THR A 86 -11.72 9.96 19.99
CA THR A 86 -12.13 8.64 20.47
C THR A 86 -12.44 8.73 21.96
N SER A 87 -13.34 7.89 22.46
CA SER A 87 -13.58 7.71 23.91
C SER A 87 -12.79 6.54 24.48
N SER A 88 -12.09 5.76 23.64
CA SER A 88 -11.33 4.59 24.05
C SER A 88 -9.85 4.94 24.20
N ASP A 89 -9.37 4.98 25.43
CA ASP A 89 -7.94 5.16 25.73
C ASP A 89 -7.07 4.08 25.05
N THR A 90 -7.62 2.87 24.93
CA THR A 90 -6.96 1.76 24.23
C THR A 90 -6.85 2.04 22.74
N ALA A 91 -7.91 2.56 22.09
CA ALA A 91 -7.85 2.95 20.69
C ALA A 91 -6.86 4.10 20.45
N GLN A 92 -6.84 5.10 21.34
CA GLN A 92 -5.86 6.20 21.30
C GLN A 92 -4.42 5.69 21.40
N ARG A 93 -4.17 4.70 22.27
CA ARG A 93 -2.84 4.09 22.46
C ARG A 93 -2.40 3.31 21.21
N TYR A 94 -3.28 2.49 20.65
CA TYR A 94 -2.99 1.79 19.39
C TYR A 94 -2.79 2.74 18.20
N PHE A 95 -3.56 3.83 18.12
CA PHE A 95 -3.37 4.84 17.08
C PHE A 95 -1.99 5.50 17.19
N ASN A 96 -1.55 5.89 18.39
CA ASN A 96 -0.23 6.46 18.61
C ASN A 96 0.89 5.48 18.21
N GLN A 97 0.76 4.21 18.58
CA GLN A 97 1.68 3.16 18.16
C GLN A 97 1.70 3.01 16.63
N GLY A 98 0.53 2.90 15.99
CA GLY A 98 0.41 2.78 14.54
C GLY A 98 1.03 3.97 13.81
N LEU A 99 0.79 5.19 14.30
CA LEU A 99 1.37 6.41 13.74
C LEU A 99 2.90 6.42 13.87
N THR A 100 3.42 6.00 15.01
CA THR A 100 4.88 5.90 15.24
C THR A 100 5.52 4.89 14.29
N LEU A 101 4.92 3.70 14.17
CA LEU A 101 5.42 2.64 13.29
C LEU A 101 5.30 3.02 11.81
N MET A 102 4.25 3.74 11.42
CA MET A 102 4.09 4.30 10.09
C MET A 102 5.24 5.25 9.75
N TYR A 103 5.61 6.16 10.67
CA TYR A 103 6.76 7.05 10.48
C TYR A 103 8.11 6.31 10.51
N ALA A 104 8.19 5.16 11.18
CA ALA A 104 9.35 4.28 11.20
C ALA A 104 9.41 3.31 10.01
N PHE A 105 8.50 3.43 9.04
CA PHE A 105 8.40 2.54 7.85
C PHE A 105 8.10 1.06 8.18
N ASN A 106 7.60 0.77 9.37
CA ASN A 106 7.08 -0.56 9.71
C ASN A 106 5.58 -0.63 9.40
N HIS A 107 5.24 -0.73 8.12
CA HIS A 107 3.85 -0.71 7.65
C HIS A 107 3.01 -1.91 8.12
N GLY A 108 3.62 -3.09 8.26
CA GLY A 108 2.93 -4.29 8.74
C GLY A 108 2.40 -4.11 10.17
N GLU A 109 3.28 -3.75 11.10
CA GLU A 109 2.86 -3.53 12.49
C GLU A 109 2.03 -2.25 12.66
N ALA A 110 2.25 -1.23 11.82
CA ALA A 110 1.38 -0.06 11.79
C ALA A 110 -0.06 -0.44 11.42
N GLY A 111 -0.25 -1.22 10.35
CA GLY A 111 -1.56 -1.72 9.93
C GLY A 111 -2.25 -2.55 11.01
N ARG A 112 -1.53 -3.48 11.64
CA ARG A 112 -2.06 -4.28 12.76
C ARG A 112 -2.49 -3.39 13.93
N SER A 113 -1.71 -2.35 14.23
CA SER A 113 -2.04 -1.39 15.30
C SER A 113 -3.29 -0.58 14.97
N PHE A 114 -3.45 -0.09 13.74
CA PHE A 114 -4.67 0.62 13.33
C PHE A 114 -5.91 -0.29 13.34
N LYS A 115 -5.79 -1.55 12.92
CA LYS A 115 -6.86 -2.55 13.05
C LYS A 115 -7.25 -2.80 14.50
N ALA A 116 -6.27 -2.92 15.40
CA ALA A 116 -6.53 -3.05 16.84
C ALA A 116 -7.22 -1.79 17.40
N ALA A 117 -6.85 -0.59 16.95
CA ALA A 117 -7.55 0.64 17.32
C ALA A 117 -9.03 0.62 16.86
N ILE A 118 -9.30 0.21 15.62
CA ILE A 118 -10.66 0.05 15.08
C ILE A 118 -11.48 -0.98 15.87
N ALA A 119 -10.85 -2.10 16.28
CA ALA A 119 -11.51 -3.11 17.09
C ALA A 119 -11.90 -2.59 18.48
N ASN A 120 -11.16 -1.62 19.02
CA ASN A 120 -11.44 -1.00 20.32
C ASN A 120 -12.36 0.23 20.25
N ASP A 121 -12.46 0.88 19.08
CA ASP A 121 -13.43 1.93 18.77
C ASP A 121 -13.74 1.91 17.27
N SER A 122 -14.87 1.29 16.92
CA SER A 122 -15.30 1.12 15.52
C SER A 122 -15.73 2.43 14.85
N THR A 123 -15.91 3.50 15.63
CA THR A 123 -16.27 4.85 15.15
C THR A 123 -15.07 5.77 14.98
N CYS A 124 -13.87 5.31 15.34
CA CYS A 124 -12.64 6.09 15.28
C CYS A 124 -12.17 6.32 13.83
N ALA A 125 -12.61 7.43 13.23
CA ALA A 125 -12.27 7.78 11.84
C ALA A 125 -10.76 7.86 11.59
N MET A 126 -9.97 8.32 12.57
CA MET A 126 -8.52 8.46 12.42
C MET A 126 -7.81 7.10 12.32
N ALA A 127 -8.32 6.06 12.98
CA ALA A 127 -7.75 4.72 12.84
C ALA A 127 -7.95 4.16 11.41
N TYR A 128 -9.12 4.39 10.80
CA TYR A 128 -9.35 4.05 9.39
C TYR A 128 -8.46 4.86 8.44
N TRP A 129 -8.27 6.15 8.71
CA TRP A 129 -7.35 6.98 7.94
C TRP A 129 -5.92 6.40 7.99
N GLY A 130 -5.42 6.06 9.18
CA GLY A 130 -4.09 5.46 9.33
C GLY A 130 -3.96 4.13 8.59
N LEU A 131 -4.99 3.28 8.65
CA LEU A 131 -5.03 2.02 7.91
C LEU A 131 -5.01 2.24 6.38
N ALA A 132 -5.74 3.23 5.87
CA ALA A 132 -5.71 3.56 4.44
C ALA A 132 -4.34 4.09 4.01
N MET A 133 -3.68 4.91 4.84
CA MET A 133 -2.36 5.46 4.55
C MET A 133 -1.28 4.38 4.38
N ILE A 134 -1.32 3.31 5.19
CA ILE A 134 -0.33 2.23 5.12
C ILE A 134 -0.62 1.21 4.01
N LEU A 135 -1.88 1.08 3.59
CA LEU A 135 -2.29 0.16 2.52
C LEU A 135 -2.16 0.77 1.11
N GLY A 136 -1.90 2.07 1.02
CA GLY A 136 -1.68 2.75 -0.25
C GLY A 136 -0.44 2.25 -1.00
N PRO A 137 -0.33 2.54 -2.31
CA PRO A 137 0.84 2.19 -3.10
C PRO A 137 2.13 2.73 -2.45
N ASN A 138 3.10 1.84 -2.24
CA ASN A 138 4.39 2.20 -1.66
C ASN A 138 5.48 2.01 -2.71
N TYR A 139 6.17 3.09 -3.09
CA TYR A 139 7.22 3.05 -4.11
C TYR A 139 8.40 2.12 -3.76
N ASN A 140 8.63 1.88 -2.46
CA ASN A 140 9.65 0.96 -1.95
C ASN A 140 9.17 -0.49 -1.85
N ALA A 141 7.86 -0.73 -1.92
CA ALA A 141 7.32 -2.08 -1.96
C ALA A 141 7.27 -2.53 -3.42
N ALA A 142 7.73 -3.75 -3.69
CA ALA A 142 7.53 -4.34 -5.00
C ALA A 142 6.03 -4.36 -5.30
N LEU A 143 5.61 -3.70 -6.38
CA LEU A 143 4.33 -3.97 -7.01
C LEU A 143 4.35 -5.45 -7.39
N ASN A 144 3.55 -6.27 -6.71
CA ASN A 144 3.32 -7.63 -7.17
C ASN A 144 2.41 -7.53 -8.39
N PRO A 145 2.87 -7.82 -9.62
CA PRO A 145 2.04 -7.68 -10.82
C PRO A 145 0.92 -8.74 -10.92
N MET A 146 0.69 -9.53 -9.87
CA MET A 146 -0.17 -10.71 -9.89
C MET A 146 -1.29 -10.68 -8.84
N THR A 147 -1.54 -9.55 -8.17
CA THR A 147 -2.77 -9.33 -7.37
C THR A 147 -3.84 -8.65 -8.18
#